data_AF-A0A0G4IM54-F1
#
_entry.id   AF-A0A0G4IM54-F1
#
_cell.length_a   1.000
_cell.length_b   1.000
_cell.length_c   1.000
_cell.angle_alpha   90.00
_cell.angle_beta   90.00
_cell.angle_gamma   90.00
#
_symmetry.space_group_name_H-M   'P 1'
#
loop_
_entity.id
_entity.type
_entity.pdbx_description
1 polymer ?
#
loop_
_entity_poly.entity_id
_entity_poly.type
_entity_poly.pdbx_seq_one_letter_code
_entity_poly.pdbx_strand_id
1 'polypeptide(L)'
;MIFCVRPRPSFFCWKQSSEPSDAAAARRESRSRGAMSARSCHPKAALNVFRGGKFYKQVAIGASDSMTFGRDEFKCDHVLVHPSASDIHAMFTHDEHGHLQLIDLGSEHGTSVGDERLPANSPRTLADGDVIKFGESTRKYVLSLEGNLPEKPGRPSDLARESSSNGNAKKRRREPDESPPEQIRASHILVKHVGSRNPSSWREKDITRSEDDALRAITSFRKAIVSGDRTFEDIARSESDCSSHSRSGDLGKFAKGKMQKAFEEVAFSLKISELSGPVFTNSGIHLIKRTG
;
A
#
# COMPACT_ATOMS: atom_id res chain seq x y z
N MET A 1 44.77 -69.07 43.72
CA MET A 1 43.73 -69.77 44.52
C MET A 1 42.47 -68.91 44.50
N ILE A 2 41.30 -69.55 44.34
CA ILE A 2 39.93 -69.05 44.58
C ILE A 2 39.35 -68.19 43.43
N PHE A 3 38.58 -68.76 42.50
CA PHE A 3 37.13 -69.11 42.50
C PHE A 3 36.17 -67.93 42.23
N CYS A 4 35.42 -68.06 41.12
CA CYS A 4 33.95 -67.85 41.00
C CYS A 4 33.38 -66.41 41.14
N VAL A 5 32.29 -65.96 40.48
CA VAL A 5 31.12 -66.59 39.84
C VAL A 5 30.57 -65.66 38.72
N ARG A 6 29.91 -66.25 37.71
CA ARG A 6 28.97 -65.70 36.68
C ARG A 6 27.70 -65.02 37.29
N PRO A 7 26.64 -64.54 36.58
CA PRO A 7 26.21 -64.64 35.14
C PRO A 7 25.72 -63.29 34.48
N ARG A 8 25.71 -63.08 33.15
CA ARG A 8 24.73 -63.44 32.05
C ARG A 8 23.25 -63.07 32.31
N PRO A 9 22.39 -62.84 31.27
CA PRO A 9 22.60 -62.68 29.81
C PRO A 9 21.88 -61.42 29.25
N SER A 10 21.93 -61.05 27.95
CA SER A 10 20.92 -61.51 26.97
C SER A 10 20.90 -60.64 25.70
N PHE A 11 21.00 -61.30 24.53
CA PHE A 11 20.37 -60.94 23.23
C PHE A 11 20.90 -59.68 22.51
N PHE A 12 21.09 -59.60 21.19
CA PHE A 12 20.98 -60.52 20.07
C PHE A 12 21.70 -59.79 18.91
N CYS A 13 22.57 -60.48 18.18
CA CYS A 13 23.31 -59.93 17.05
C CYS A 13 22.50 -60.17 15.76
N TRP A 14 22.18 -59.12 15.02
CA TRP A 14 21.86 -59.22 13.60
C TRP A 14 22.67 -58.19 12.83
N LYS A 15 23.54 -58.71 11.95
CA LYS A 15 24.20 -57.95 10.89
C LYS A 15 23.15 -57.43 9.93
N GLN A 16 23.24 -56.17 9.54
CA GLN A 16 22.90 -55.76 8.18
C GLN A 16 23.76 -54.58 7.76
N SER A 17 24.66 -54.89 6.84
CA SER A 17 25.39 -53.99 5.95
C SER A 17 24.43 -53.47 4.87
N SER A 18 24.40 -52.16 4.65
CA SER A 18 24.16 -51.53 3.34
C SER A 18 24.51 -50.04 3.42
N GLU A 19 25.28 -49.60 2.44
CA GLU A 19 25.76 -48.24 2.24
C GLU A 19 24.61 -47.31 1.80
N PRO A 20 24.63 -46.00 2.11
CA PRO A 20 23.71 -45.04 1.53
C PRO A 20 24.29 -44.43 0.24
N SER A 21 23.70 -44.76 -0.91
CA SER A 21 23.88 -44.02 -2.16
C SER A 21 22.68 -43.10 -2.43
N ASP A 22 22.99 -41.83 -2.66
CA ASP A 22 22.30 -40.88 -3.53
C ASP A 22 20.79 -40.62 -3.34
N ALA A 23 20.48 -39.74 -2.37
CA ALA A 23 19.23 -38.99 -2.33
C ALA A 23 19.48 -37.48 -2.54
N ALA A 24 19.86 -37.11 -3.76
CA ALA A 24 19.93 -35.70 -4.17
C ALA A 24 19.70 -35.55 -5.69
N ALA A 25 18.45 -35.69 -6.15
CA ALA A 25 18.06 -35.23 -7.49
C ALA A 25 16.57 -34.90 -7.55
N ALA A 26 16.30 -33.61 -7.35
CA ALA A 26 15.32 -32.79 -8.07
C ALA A 26 14.00 -33.45 -8.52
N ARG A 27 12.96 -33.22 -7.71
CA ARG A 27 11.61 -32.94 -8.22
C ARG A 27 11.67 -31.73 -9.15
N ARG A 28 11.68 -31.97 -10.46
CA ARG A 28 11.48 -30.93 -11.47
C ARG A 28 10.80 -31.55 -12.69
N GLU A 29 9.49 -31.70 -12.63
CA GLU A 29 8.69 -31.82 -13.84
C GLU A 29 7.25 -31.41 -13.53
N SER A 30 6.99 -30.11 -13.56
CA SER A 30 5.64 -29.61 -13.79
C SER A 30 5.73 -28.32 -14.57
N ARG A 31 5.01 -28.30 -15.71
CA ARG A 31 4.59 -27.14 -16.51
C ARG A 31 5.55 -26.69 -17.60
N SER A 32 5.69 -27.54 -18.61
CA SER A 32 5.72 -27.10 -20.01
C SER A 32 4.29 -26.88 -20.51
N ARG A 33 3.76 -25.66 -20.32
CA ARG A 33 2.66 -25.12 -21.16
C ARG A 33 2.84 -23.60 -21.30
N GLY A 34 3.05 -23.17 -22.54
CA GLY A 34 2.56 -21.88 -23.05
C GLY A 34 3.47 -20.68 -22.83
N ALA A 35 4.37 -20.46 -23.80
CA ALA A 35 4.67 -19.10 -24.22
C ALA A 35 3.40 -18.50 -24.85
N MET A 36 2.78 -17.54 -24.18
CA MET A 36 2.07 -16.41 -24.79
C MET A 36 1.98 -15.30 -23.74
N SER A 37 2.64 -14.20 -24.06
CA SER A 37 2.49 -12.90 -23.43
C SER A 37 1.02 -12.47 -23.51
N ALA A 38 0.25 -12.70 -22.46
CA ALA A 38 -0.96 -11.95 -22.19
C ALA A 38 -0.55 -10.83 -21.24
N ARG A 39 -0.54 -9.60 -21.75
CA ARG A 39 -0.53 -8.38 -20.92
C ARG A 39 -1.49 -8.62 -19.75
N SER A 40 -1.08 -8.37 -18.51
CA SER A 40 -2.02 -8.38 -17.38
C SER A 40 -3.18 -7.44 -17.73
N CYS A 41 -4.28 -8.04 -18.19
CA CYS A 41 -5.44 -7.35 -18.75
C CYS A 41 -6.50 -7.11 -17.67
N HIS A 42 -6.14 -7.35 -16.41
CA HIS A 42 -6.97 -7.03 -15.28
C HIS A 42 -7.29 -5.52 -15.29
N PRO A 43 -8.56 -5.15 -15.12
CA PRO A 43 -8.95 -3.76 -15.12
C PRO A 43 -8.21 -3.06 -14.00
N LYS A 44 -7.48 -2.00 -14.35
CA LYS A 44 -6.90 -1.12 -13.34
C LYS A 44 -8.05 -0.55 -12.52
N ALA A 45 -8.06 -0.83 -11.23
CA ALA A 45 -9.13 -0.42 -10.35
C ALA A 45 -8.56 0.34 -9.16
N ALA A 46 -9.40 1.15 -8.52
CA ALA A 46 -8.97 1.94 -7.38
C ALA A 46 -10.09 2.04 -6.35
N LEU A 47 -9.74 1.93 -5.07
CA LEU A 47 -10.64 2.21 -3.96
C LEU A 47 -10.38 3.62 -3.45
N ASN A 48 -11.36 4.50 -3.59
CA ASN A 48 -11.37 5.80 -2.96
C ASN A 48 -11.88 5.66 -1.53
N VAL A 49 -11.01 5.85 -0.55
CA VAL A 49 -11.32 5.68 0.86
C VAL A 49 -11.82 7.00 1.43
N PHE A 50 -12.97 6.98 2.09
CA PHE A 50 -13.56 8.13 2.76
C PHE A 50 -13.70 7.85 4.26
N ARG A 51 -13.48 8.85 5.11
CA ARG A 51 -13.71 8.78 6.57
C ARG A 51 -14.50 10.01 6.99
N GLY A 52 -15.68 9.80 7.59
CA GLY A 52 -16.56 10.92 8.00
C GLY A 52 -16.94 11.84 6.83
N GLY A 53 -17.13 11.28 5.63
CA GLY A 53 -17.46 12.04 4.41
C GLY A 53 -16.28 12.77 3.76
N LYS A 54 -15.10 12.78 4.37
CA LYS A 54 -13.88 13.35 3.77
C LYS A 54 -13.10 12.26 3.04
N PHE A 55 -12.64 12.57 1.83
CA PHE A 55 -11.68 11.74 1.12
C PHE A 55 -10.41 11.59 1.97
N TYR A 56 -9.93 10.37 2.12
CA TYR A 56 -8.77 10.03 2.92
C TYR A 56 -7.57 9.61 2.06
N LYS A 57 -7.72 8.59 1.21
CA LYS A 57 -6.67 8.15 0.28
C LYS A 57 -7.26 7.31 -0.85
N GLN A 58 -6.49 7.10 -1.91
CA GLN A 58 -6.81 6.14 -2.97
C GLN A 58 -5.91 4.91 -2.83
N VAL A 59 -6.47 3.73 -3.04
CA VAL A 59 -5.74 2.45 -3.01
C VAL A 59 -5.88 1.83 -4.39
N ALA A 60 -4.79 1.70 -5.13
CA ALA A 60 -4.81 0.99 -6.39
C ALA A 60 -5.00 -0.51 -6.13
N ILE A 61 -5.93 -1.12 -6.86
CA ILE A 61 -6.23 -2.55 -6.84
C ILE A 61 -6.31 -3.03 -8.30
N GLY A 62 -6.33 -4.34 -8.52
CA GLY A 62 -6.44 -4.86 -9.90
C GLY A 62 -5.12 -5.03 -10.64
N ALA A 63 -3.98 -4.60 -10.07
CA ALA A 63 -2.66 -4.81 -10.66
C ALA A 63 -2.11 -6.23 -10.45
N SER A 64 -2.51 -6.85 -9.33
CA SER A 64 -2.19 -8.23 -8.96
C SER A 64 -3.45 -9.10 -9.05
N ASP A 65 -3.27 -10.39 -9.29
CA ASP A 65 -4.38 -11.36 -9.42
C ASP A 65 -5.25 -11.42 -8.16
N SER A 66 -4.62 -11.25 -6.99
CA SER A 66 -5.27 -11.18 -5.69
C SER A 66 -4.66 -10.09 -4.81
N MET A 67 -5.47 -9.44 -3.97
CA MET A 67 -5.03 -8.46 -2.99
C MET A 67 -5.82 -8.59 -1.69
N THR A 68 -5.13 -8.71 -0.57
CA THR A 68 -5.69 -9.01 0.76
C THR A 68 -5.82 -7.76 1.63
N PHE A 69 -6.92 -7.69 2.37
CA PHE A 69 -7.29 -6.58 3.25
C PHE A 69 -7.54 -7.12 4.65
N GLY A 70 -6.93 -6.50 5.66
CA GLY A 70 -7.07 -6.97 7.04
C GLY A 70 -6.30 -6.11 8.03
N ARG A 71 -6.42 -6.43 9.31
CA ARG A 71 -5.84 -5.66 10.41
C ARG A 71 -4.34 -5.95 10.61
N ASP A 72 -3.88 -7.15 10.23
CA ASP A 72 -2.49 -7.60 10.38
C ASP A 72 -1.62 -7.05 9.24
N GLU A 73 -0.60 -6.28 9.61
CA GLU A 73 0.31 -5.61 8.66
C GLU A 73 1.28 -6.56 7.96
N PHE A 74 1.53 -7.74 8.52
CA PHE A 74 2.46 -8.72 7.95
C PHE A 74 1.78 -9.71 7.00
N LYS A 75 0.45 -9.85 7.11
CA LYS A 75 -0.33 -10.81 6.31
C LYS A 75 -1.15 -10.18 5.21
N CYS A 76 -1.37 -8.87 5.26
CA CYS A 76 -2.27 -8.19 4.33
C CYS A 76 -1.56 -7.14 3.47
N ASP A 77 -1.93 -7.08 2.20
CA ASP A 77 -1.47 -6.05 1.26
C ASP A 77 -2.02 -4.67 1.63
N HIS A 78 -3.22 -4.63 2.23
CA HIS A 78 -3.83 -3.40 2.72
C HIS A 78 -4.28 -3.48 4.18
N VAL A 79 -3.69 -2.62 5.01
CA VAL A 79 -4.01 -2.57 6.44
C VAL A 79 -5.31 -1.78 6.72
N LEU A 80 -6.27 -2.49 7.30
CA LEU A 80 -7.54 -1.98 7.83
C LEU A 80 -7.35 -1.54 9.29
N VAL A 81 -7.24 -0.23 9.50
CA VAL A 81 -7.04 0.36 10.84
C VAL A 81 -8.39 0.50 11.56
N HIS A 82 -8.96 -0.63 12.01
CA HIS A 82 -10.15 -0.67 12.84
C HIS A 82 -10.18 -1.95 13.70
N PRO A 83 -10.59 -1.90 14.98
CA PRO A 83 -10.62 -3.08 15.86
C PRO A 83 -11.58 -4.18 15.38
N SER A 84 -12.71 -3.79 14.77
CA SER A 84 -13.70 -4.73 14.22
C SER A 84 -13.24 -5.39 12.90
N ALA A 85 -12.07 -5.02 12.36
CA ALA A 85 -11.50 -5.68 11.21
C ALA A 85 -10.70 -6.90 11.68
N SER A 86 -10.80 -7.99 10.94
CA SER A 86 -10.09 -9.23 11.22
C SER A 86 -8.66 -9.14 10.67
N ASP A 87 -7.75 -9.95 11.20
CA ASP A 87 -6.33 -9.93 10.83
C ASP A 87 -6.13 -10.16 9.32
N ILE A 88 -6.87 -11.11 8.75
CA ILE A 88 -7.13 -11.25 7.32
C ILE A 88 -8.66 -11.18 7.17
N HIS A 89 -9.18 -10.13 6.54
CA HIS A 89 -10.62 -9.81 6.60
C HIS A 89 -11.31 -10.11 5.27
N ALA A 90 -10.77 -9.61 4.18
CA ALA A 90 -11.35 -9.79 2.85
C ALA A 90 -10.25 -9.80 1.78
N MET A 91 -10.59 -10.25 0.59
CA MET A 91 -9.67 -10.31 -0.53
C MET A 91 -10.37 -9.88 -1.82
N PHE A 92 -9.68 -9.07 -2.60
CA PHE A 92 -10.04 -8.80 -3.99
C PHE A 92 -9.34 -9.82 -4.89
N THR A 93 -10.07 -10.35 -5.85
CA THR A 93 -9.59 -11.28 -6.87
C THR A 93 -10.20 -10.94 -8.22
N HIS A 94 -9.70 -11.52 -9.30
CA HIS A 94 -10.36 -11.47 -10.60
C HIS A 94 -10.97 -12.83 -10.97
N ASP A 95 -12.01 -12.81 -11.79
CA ASP A 95 -12.55 -14.02 -12.42
C ASP A 95 -11.85 -14.35 -13.75
N GLU A 96 -12.26 -15.45 -14.37
CA GLU A 96 -11.77 -15.89 -15.68
C GLU A 96 -12.09 -14.88 -16.81
N HIS A 97 -13.04 -13.97 -16.58
CA HIS A 97 -13.43 -12.92 -17.51
C HIS A 97 -12.75 -11.56 -17.20
N GLY A 98 -11.93 -11.49 -16.15
CA GLY A 98 -11.24 -10.29 -15.71
C GLY A 98 -12.08 -9.33 -14.85
N HIS A 99 -13.30 -9.70 -14.46
CA HIS A 99 -14.09 -8.88 -13.54
C HIS A 99 -13.52 -8.95 -12.13
N LEU A 100 -13.50 -7.81 -11.47
CA LEU A 100 -13.07 -7.71 -10.08
C LEU A 100 -14.14 -8.29 -9.15
N GLN A 101 -13.73 -9.16 -8.25
CA GLN A 101 -14.58 -9.77 -7.24
C GLN A 101 -14.01 -9.51 -5.84
N LEU A 102 -14.90 -9.41 -4.86
CA LEU A 102 -14.60 -9.30 -3.44
C LEU A 102 -15.09 -10.54 -2.70
N ILE A 103 -14.22 -11.10 -1.88
CA ILE A 103 -14.50 -12.26 -1.04
C ILE A 103 -14.27 -11.85 0.41
N ASP A 104 -15.29 -12.00 1.27
CA ASP A 104 -15.11 -11.92 2.71
C ASP A 104 -14.50 -13.22 3.22
N LEU A 105 -13.32 -13.19 3.86
CA LEU A 105 -12.58 -14.40 4.24
C LEU A 105 -13.05 -14.98 5.59
N GLY A 106 -14.33 -14.83 5.90
CA GLY A 106 -14.92 -15.25 7.18
C GLY A 106 -14.64 -14.25 8.30
N SER A 107 -14.81 -12.96 8.01
CA SER A 107 -14.54 -11.94 9.01
C SER A 107 -15.63 -11.90 10.10
N GLU A 108 -15.23 -11.55 11.32
CA GLU A 108 -16.12 -11.56 12.50
C GLU A 108 -17.31 -10.58 12.32
N HIS A 109 -17.01 -9.34 11.93
CA HIS A 109 -18.03 -8.31 11.70
C HIS A 109 -18.54 -8.26 10.26
N GLY A 110 -17.99 -9.08 9.35
CA GLY A 110 -18.38 -9.16 7.95
C GLY A 110 -17.92 -8.00 7.07
N THR A 111 -18.13 -8.17 5.77
CA THR A 111 -17.93 -7.15 4.74
C THR A 111 -19.26 -6.82 4.08
N SER A 112 -19.52 -5.55 3.76
CA SER A 112 -20.74 -5.13 3.04
C SER A 112 -20.41 -4.32 1.79
N VAL A 113 -21.26 -4.45 0.76
CA VAL A 113 -21.22 -3.69 -0.49
C VAL A 113 -22.56 -2.99 -0.66
N GLY A 114 -22.56 -1.66 -0.68
CA GLY A 114 -23.76 -0.85 -0.51
C GLY A 114 -24.41 -1.13 0.84
N ASP A 115 -25.69 -1.49 0.81
CA ASP A 115 -26.47 -1.88 1.99
C ASP A 115 -26.50 -3.41 2.21
N GLU A 116 -25.89 -4.19 1.32
CA GLU A 116 -25.91 -5.66 1.34
C GLU A 116 -24.66 -6.21 2.04
N ARG A 117 -24.83 -7.04 3.07
CA ARG A 117 -23.71 -7.78 3.70
C ARG A 117 -23.40 -9.02 2.87
N LEU A 118 -22.13 -9.20 2.53
CA LEU A 118 -21.68 -10.34 1.76
C LEU A 118 -21.69 -11.63 2.60
N PRO A 119 -22.05 -12.78 2.01
CA PRO A 119 -21.84 -14.07 2.65
C PRO A 119 -20.34 -14.38 2.71
N ALA A 120 -19.89 -14.94 3.83
CA ALA A 120 -18.51 -15.36 4.01
C ALA A 120 -18.10 -16.42 2.97
N ASN A 121 -16.87 -16.29 2.47
CA ASN A 121 -16.24 -17.14 1.46
C ASN A 121 -16.99 -17.23 0.12
N SER A 122 -17.89 -16.28 -0.14
CA SER A 122 -18.62 -16.20 -1.39
C SER A 122 -18.10 -15.01 -2.22
N PRO A 123 -17.64 -15.24 -3.46
CA PRO A 123 -17.21 -14.16 -4.33
C PRO A 123 -18.38 -13.28 -4.79
N ARG A 124 -18.23 -11.97 -4.63
CA ARG A 124 -19.15 -10.96 -5.17
C ARG A 124 -18.45 -10.15 -6.26
N THR A 125 -18.95 -10.23 -7.48
CA THR A 125 -18.54 -9.33 -8.56
C THR A 125 -18.90 -7.89 -8.22
N LEU A 126 -17.92 -7.00 -8.39
CA LEU A 126 -18.05 -5.59 -8.08
C LEU A 126 -18.22 -4.76 -9.36
N ALA A 127 -18.99 -3.69 -9.25
CA ALA A 127 -19.23 -2.70 -10.29
C ALA A 127 -18.62 -1.35 -9.94
N ASP A 128 -18.39 -0.51 -10.95
CA ASP A 128 -17.94 0.87 -10.75
C ASP A 128 -18.91 1.64 -9.84
N GLY A 129 -18.36 2.34 -8.84
CA GLY A 129 -19.14 3.08 -7.85
C GLY A 129 -19.57 2.28 -6.62
N ASP A 130 -19.31 0.97 -6.56
CA ASP A 130 -19.67 0.14 -5.40
C ASP A 130 -19.04 0.67 -4.10
N VAL A 131 -19.85 0.75 -3.04
CA VAL A 131 -19.41 1.26 -1.74
C VAL A 131 -19.17 0.10 -0.79
N ILE A 132 -17.92 -0.19 -0.51
CA ILE A 132 -17.49 -1.30 0.33
C ILE A 132 -17.22 -0.80 1.75
N LYS A 133 -17.64 -1.59 2.74
CA LYS A 133 -17.37 -1.35 4.16
C LYS A 133 -16.88 -2.64 4.81
N PHE A 134 -15.81 -2.53 5.58
CA PHE A 134 -15.20 -3.65 6.30
C PHE A 134 -15.54 -3.54 7.78
N GLY A 135 -16.24 -4.55 8.30
CA GLY A 135 -16.82 -4.56 9.64
C GLY A 135 -17.58 -3.28 9.98
N GLU A 136 -17.34 -2.77 11.17
CA GLU A 136 -18.00 -1.58 11.73
C GLU A 136 -17.19 -0.30 11.49
N SER A 137 -16.19 -0.34 10.61
CA SER A 137 -15.35 0.81 10.31
C SER A 137 -16.18 2.01 9.83
N THR A 138 -15.84 3.20 10.31
CA THR A 138 -16.39 4.47 9.79
C THR A 138 -15.87 4.83 8.39
N ARG A 139 -14.92 4.03 7.86
CA ARG A 139 -14.39 4.22 6.52
C ARG A 139 -15.29 3.56 5.48
N LYS A 140 -15.53 4.27 4.38
CA LYS A 140 -16.23 3.77 3.19
C LYS A 140 -15.25 3.72 2.03
N TYR A 141 -15.25 2.63 1.27
CA TYR A 141 -14.36 2.41 0.13
C TYR A 141 -15.20 2.45 -1.13
N VAL A 142 -15.05 3.46 -1.97
CA VAL A 142 -15.80 3.57 -3.22
C VAL A 142 -14.93 3.02 -4.34
N LEU A 143 -15.38 1.97 -5.01
CA LEU A 143 -14.70 1.37 -6.14
C LEU A 143 -14.77 2.29 -7.36
N SER A 144 -13.66 2.39 -8.06
CA SER A 144 -13.54 3.04 -9.37
C SER A 144 -12.81 2.11 -10.32
N LEU A 145 -13.46 1.69 -11.40
CA LEU A 145 -12.86 0.84 -12.44
C LEU A 145 -12.35 1.73 -13.58
N GLU A 146 -11.07 1.62 -13.97
CA GLU A 146 -10.58 2.25 -15.21
C GLU A 146 -11.20 1.52 -16.40
N GLY A 147 -12.20 2.18 -17.01
CA GLY A 147 -13.03 1.64 -18.08
C GLY A 147 -14.36 2.38 -18.24
N ASN A 148 -14.78 3.12 -17.20
CA ASN A 148 -15.93 4.04 -17.26
C ASN A 148 -15.57 5.38 -16.59
N LEU A 149 -14.71 6.17 -17.26
CA LEU A 149 -14.57 7.58 -16.89
C LEU A 149 -15.88 8.28 -17.32
N PRO A 150 -16.64 8.93 -16.42
CA PRO A 150 -17.56 9.96 -16.91
C PRO A 150 -16.68 10.98 -17.65
N GLU A 151 -16.90 11.13 -18.95
CA GLU A 151 -16.22 12.15 -19.73
C GLU A 151 -16.36 13.47 -18.99
N LYS A 152 -15.21 14.08 -18.69
CA LYS A 152 -15.18 15.40 -18.05
C LYS A 152 -16.10 16.31 -18.87
N PRO A 153 -17.12 16.97 -18.27
CA PRO A 153 -17.93 17.91 -19.04
C PRO A 153 -16.98 18.96 -19.61
N GLY A 154 -16.98 19.06 -20.94
CA GLY A 154 -16.10 19.92 -21.70
C GLY A 154 -16.14 21.34 -21.16
N ARG A 155 -14.96 21.96 -21.11
CA ARG A 155 -14.83 23.40 -20.88
C ARG A 155 -15.72 24.11 -21.93
N PRO A 156 -16.73 24.91 -21.56
CA PRO A 156 -17.51 25.60 -22.57
C PRO A 156 -16.60 26.64 -23.21
N SER A 157 -16.27 26.41 -24.48
CA SER A 157 -15.74 27.43 -25.37
C SER A 157 -16.79 28.51 -25.55
N ASP A 158 -16.32 29.75 -25.52
CA ASP A 158 -17.08 30.96 -25.76
C ASP A 158 -17.97 30.90 -27.02
N LEU A 159 -19.04 31.72 -26.97
CA LEU A 159 -19.96 32.15 -28.04
C LEU A 159 -21.32 31.43 -28.11
N ALA A 160 -22.29 31.96 -27.36
CA ALA A 160 -23.58 32.37 -27.94
C ALA A 160 -24.22 33.44 -27.05
N ARG A 161 -24.27 34.66 -27.59
CA ARG A 161 -25.30 35.65 -27.23
C ARG A 161 -26.66 35.01 -27.51
N GLU A 162 -27.58 35.08 -26.56
CA GLU A 162 -28.95 35.50 -26.85
C GLU A 162 -29.72 35.82 -25.56
N SER A 163 -30.77 36.59 -25.79
CA SER A 163 -31.42 37.57 -24.93
C SER A 163 -32.41 36.97 -23.92
N SER A 164 -32.58 37.72 -22.84
CA SER A 164 -33.87 37.97 -22.17
C SER A 164 -34.46 36.93 -21.21
N SER A 165 -34.94 37.51 -20.11
CA SER A 165 -35.99 37.06 -19.17
C SER A 165 -35.57 36.23 -17.95
N ASN A 166 -35.39 36.97 -16.86
CA ASN A 166 -36.15 36.86 -15.60
C ASN A 166 -36.31 35.46 -14.97
N GLY A 167 -35.59 35.22 -13.86
CA GLY A 167 -35.78 34.03 -13.03
C GLY A 167 -34.88 34.03 -11.79
N ASN A 168 -35.39 34.62 -10.71
CA ASN A 168 -34.78 34.71 -9.40
C ASN A 168 -34.56 33.31 -8.77
N ALA A 169 -33.30 32.90 -8.57
CA ALA A 169 -32.96 31.77 -7.69
C ALA A 169 -31.60 32.01 -7.02
N LYS A 170 -31.66 32.34 -5.71
CA LYS A 170 -30.52 32.56 -4.80
C LYS A 170 -29.53 31.38 -4.82
N LYS A 171 -28.48 31.49 -5.64
CA LYS A 171 -27.26 30.70 -5.54
C LYS A 171 -26.49 31.17 -4.31
N ARG A 172 -26.61 30.45 -3.20
CA ARG A 172 -25.78 30.67 -1.99
C ARG A 172 -24.32 30.42 -2.37
N ARG A 173 -23.58 31.49 -2.65
CA ARG A 173 -22.11 31.52 -2.65
C ARG A 173 -21.66 31.00 -1.28
N ARG A 174 -20.89 29.92 -1.25
CA ARG A 174 -20.03 29.65 -0.09
C ARG A 174 -18.89 30.66 -0.17
N GLU A 175 -18.87 31.58 0.77
CA GLU A 175 -17.72 32.45 1.04
C GLU A 175 -16.47 31.55 1.21
N PRO A 176 -15.33 31.84 0.58
CA PRO A 176 -14.07 31.23 0.95
C PRO A 176 -13.76 31.64 2.39
N ASP A 177 -13.45 30.67 3.25
CA ASP A 177 -12.88 30.92 4.56
C ASP A 177 -11.56 31.69 4.38
N GLU A 178 -11.55 33.00 4.66
CA GLU A 178 -10.36 33.88 4.63
C GLU A 178 -9.43 33.59 5.82
N SER A 179 -9.04 32.32 5.99
CA SER A 179 -7.86 31.98 6.76
C SER A 179 -6.68 31.80 5.80
N PRO A 180 -5.51 32.45 6.03
CA PRO A 180 -4.34 32.22 5.20
C PRO A 180 -4.04 30.72 5.18
N PRO A 181 -3.72 30.13 4.01
CA PRO A 181 -3.61 28.69 3.88
C PRO A 181 -2.59 28.16 4.87
N GLU A 182 -3.03 27.22 5.71
CA GLU A 182 -2.18 26.55 6.69
C GLU A 182 -0.90 26.07 6.01
N GLN A 183 0.23 26.61 6.45
CA GLN A 183 1.56 26.24 5.95
C GLN A 183 2.28 25.45 7.04
N ILE A 184 2.91 24.36 6.64
CA ILE A 184 3.75 23.54 7.50
C ILE A 184 5.18 23.56 6.98
N ARG A 185 6.15 23.28 7.85
CA ARG A 185 7.52 22.97 7.46
C ARG A 185 7.77 21.49 7.70
N ALA A 186 8.36 20.81 6.72
CA ALA A 186 8.74 19.42 6.87
C ALA A 186 10.09 19.13 6.22
N SER A 187 10.75 18.12 6.76
CA SER A 187 11.94 17.52 6.17
C SER A 187 11.61 16.10 5.72
N HIS A 188 12.33 15.61 4.71
CA HIS A 188 12.16 14.24 4.23
C HIS A 188 13.48 13.51 3.97
N ILE A 189 13.42 12.19 4.04
CA ILE A 189 14.39 11.27 3.43
C ILE A 189 13.66 10.57 2.30
N LEU A 190 14.22 10.58 1.10
CA LEU A 190 13.67 9.89 -0.07
C LEU A 190 14.60 8.76 -0.47
N VAL A 191 14.07 7.55 -0.64
CA VAL A 191 14.77 6.46 -1.30
C VAL A 191 14.02 6.13 -2.59
N LYS A 192 14.71 6.28 -3.71
CA LYS A 192 14.20 5.94 -5.03
C LYS A 192 14.38 4.45 -5.31
N HIS A 193 13.63 3.95 -6.27
CA HIS A 193 13.71 2.59 -6.79
C HIS A 193 13.49 2.60 -8.31
N VAL A 194 13.62 1.46 -8.96
CA VAL A 194 13.44 1.29 -10.41
C VAL A 194 12.07 1.79 -10.92
N GLY A 195 11.04 1.76 -10.07
CA GLY A 195 9.69 2.24 -10.39
C GLY A 195 9.46 3.73 -10.13
N SER A 196 10.46 4.46 -9.63
CA SER A 196 10.35 5.90 -9.38
C SER A 196 10.29 6.68 -10.70
N ARG A 197 9.51 7.76 -10.76
CA ARG A 197 9.33 8.64 -11.93
C ARG A 197 10.63 9.10 -12.57
N ASN A 198 11.68 9.26 -11.75
CA ASN A 198 13.03 9.54 -12.22
C ASN A 198 14.02 8.72 -11.36
N PRO A 199 14.43 7.51 -11.80
CA PRO A 199 15.30 6.60 -11.06
C PRO A 199 16.77 7.01 -11.17
N SER A 200 17.06 8.26 -10.80
CA SER A 200 18.41 8.82 -10.72
C SER A 200 18.49 9.82 -9.57
N SER A 201 19.64 9.95 -8.94
CA SER A 201 19.89 10.91 -7.87
C SER A 201 21.32 11.43 -7.93
N TRP A 202 21.67 12.31 -6.99
CA TRP A 202 23.05 12.78 -6.82
C TRP A 202 23.98 11.66 -6.31
N ARG A 203 23.44 10.62 -5.66
CA ARG A 203 24.19 9.47 -5.15
C ARG A 203 24.47 8.46 -6.26
N GLU A 204 23.48 8.25 -7.13
CA GLU A 204 23.51 7.18 -8.12
C GLU A 204 22.80 7.63 -9.39
N LYS A 205 23.52 7.57 -10.53
CA LYS A 205 22.99 8.01 -11.83
C LYS A 205 21.89 7.11 -12.37
N ASP A 206 21.95 5.81 -12.09
CA ASP A 206 20.99 4.82 -12.56
C ASP A 206 20.57 3.91 -11.40
N ILE A 207 19.36 4.11 -10.89
CA ILE A 207 18.85 3.43 -9.71
C ILE A 207 18.09 2.18 -10.13
N THR A 208 18.71 1.03 -9.90
CA THR A 208 18.18 -0.30 -10.28
C THR A 208 17.56 -1.09 -9.13
N ARG A 209 17.69 -0.59 -7.89
CA ARG A 209 17.16 -1.25 -6.70
C ARG A 209 15.64 -1.43 -6.74
N SER A 210 15.15 -2.52 -6.16
CA SER A 210 13.71 -2.82 -6.12
C SER A 210 12.96 -1.90 -5.14
N GLU A 211 11.63 -1.86 -5.27
CA GLU A 211 10.78 -1.15 -4.30
C GLU A 211 10.91 -1.74 -2.89
N ASP A 212 11.02 -3.07 -2.77
CA ASP A 212 11.22 -3.74 -1.49
C ASP A 212 12.57 -3.37 -0.86
N ASP A 213 13.65 -3.30 -1.66
CA ASP A 213 14.96 -2.83 -1.16
C ASP A 213 14.88 -1.39 -0.64
N ALA A 214 14.16 -0.52 -1.35
CA ALA A 214 13.93 0.86 -0.92
C ALA A 214 13.11 0.92 0.38
N LEU A 215 12.10 0.05 0.54
CA LEU A 215 11.29 -0.04 1.74
C LEU A 215 12.12 -0.54 2.93
N ARG A 216 12.97 -1.55 2.73
CA ARG A 216 13.90 -2.05 3.76
C ARG A 216 14.88 -0.96 4.19
N ALA A 217 15.41 -0.17 3.25
CA ALA A 217 16.27 0.97 3.56
C ALA A 217 15.54 2.03 4.41
N ILE A 218 14.35 2.46 4.00
CA ILE A 218 13.53 3.43 4.76
C ILE A 218 13.18 2.92 6.16
N THR A 219 12.83 1.64 6.27
CA THR A 219 12.51 1.01 7.56
C THR A 219 13.72 0.97 8.48
N SER A 220 14.90 0.65 7.93
CA SER A 220 16.17 0.69 8.66
C SER A 220 16.50 2.10 9.15
N PHE A 221 16.35 3.11 8.29
CA PHE A 221 16.57 4.51 8.67
C PHE A 221 15.64 4.97 9.79
N ARG A 222 14.34 4.64 9.68
CA ARG A 222 13.38 4.95 10.74
C ARG A 222 13.78 4.28 12.06
N LYS A 223 14.19 3.01 12.03
CA LYS A 223 14.63 2.29 13.22
C LYS A 223 15.84 2.98 13.87
N ALA A 224 16.85 3.36 13.09
CA ALA A 224 18.04 4.06 13.58
C ALA A 224 17.74 5.46 14.16
N ILE A 225 16.73 6.16 13.62
CA ILE A 225 16.29 7.46 14.15
C ILE A 225 15.55 7.28 15.47
N VAL A 226 14.68 6.27 15.55
CA VAL A 226 13.88 5.99 16.76
C VAL A 226 14.74 5.43 17.90
N SER A 227 15.76 4.63 17.60
CA SER A 227 16.74 4.17 18.59
C SER A 227 17.72 5.26 19.05
N GLY A 228 17.84 6.35 18.29
CA GLY A 228 18.78 7.43 18.56
C GLY A 228 20.20 7.17 18.05
N ASP A 229 20.43 6.09 17.28
CA ASP A 229 21.73 5.74 16.73
C ASP A 229 22.22 6.76 15.69
N ARG A 230 21.28 7.34 14.93
CA ARG A 230 21.56 8.36 13.91
C ARG A 230 20.48 9.44 13.94
N THR A 231 20.85 10.68 13.64
CA THR A 231 19.88 11.77 13.49
C THR A 231 19.17 11.69 12.14
N PHE A 232 17.96 12.25 12.08
CA PHE A 232 17.21 12.36 10.81
C PHE A 232 18.01 13.17 9.79
N GLU A 233 18.61 14.25 10.25
CA GLU A 233 19.36 15.23 9.47
C GLU A 233 20.59 14.60 8.82
N ASP A 234 21.31 13.73 9.53
CA ASP A 234 22.48 13.04 9.01
C ASP A 234 22.13 11.99 7.95
N ILE A 235 21.08 11.20 8.18
CA ILE A 235 20.59 10.26 7.18
C ILE A 235 20.08 11.00 5.94
N ALA A 236 19.36 12.10 6.14
CA ALA A 236 18.87 12.91 5.02
C ALA A 236 20.03 13.48 4.19
N ARG A 237 21.16 13.84 4.82
CA ARG A 237 22.35 14.35 4.12
C ARG A 237 23.10 13.27 3.35
N SER A 238 23.24 12.07 3.91
CA SER A 238 24.09 11.01 3.33
C SER A 238 23.32 10.04 2.42
N GLU A 239 22.06 9.73 2.74
CA GLU A 239 21.31 8.65 2.09
C GLU A 239 20.14 9.11 1.21
N SER A 240 19.61 10.32 1.39
CA SER A 240 18.43 10.77 0.64
C SER A 240 18.74 10.99 -0.84
N ASP A 241 17.93 10.42 -1.73
CA ASP A 241 18.00 10.58 -3.18
C ASP A 241 17.37 11.89 -3.71
N CYS A 242 17.02 12.82 -2.81
CA CYS A 242 16.51 14.14 -3.16
C CYS A 242 17.60 15.21 -3.05
N SER A 243 17.52 16.26 -3.87
CA SER A 243 18.43 17.43 -3.81
C SER A 243 18.36 18.18 -2.47
N SER A 244 17.29 18.01 -1.70
CA SER A 244 17.14 18.55 -0.34
C SER A 244 18.14 17.97 0.67
N HIS A 245 18.89 16.92 0.33
CA HIS A 245 19.96 16.35 1.16
C HIS A 245 20.97 17.41 1.65
N SER A 246 21.28 18.39 0.79
CA SER A 246 22.15 19.53 1.09
C SER A 246 21.65 20.41 2.25
N ARG A 247 20.34 20.41 2.51
CA ARG A 247 19.68 21.11 3.61
C ARG A 247 19.17 20.12 4.67
N SER A 248 19.86 18.99 4.83
CA SER A 248 19.49 17.94 5.77
C SER A 248 18.04 17.45 5.59
N GLY A 249 17.57 17.42 4.34
CA GLY A 249 16.22 16.99 3.97
C GLY A 249 15.13 18.05 4.09
N ASP A 250 15.44 19.28 4.51
CA ASP A 250 14.45 20.36 4.68
C ASP A 250 13.85 20.78 3.33
N LEU A 251 12.52 20.77 3.27
CA LEU A 251 11.74 21.23 2.12
C LEU A 251 11.27 22.68 2.27
N GLY A 252 11.47 23.29 3.44
CA GLY A 252 10.95 24.60 3.76
C GLY A 252 9.45 24.57 4.04
N LYS A 253 8.83 25.76 4.09
CA LYS A 253 7.39 25.90 4.33
C LYS A 253 6.62 25.67 3.03
N PHE A 254 5.53 24.90 3.11
CA PHE A 254 4.63 24.69 1.99
C PHE A 254 3.18 24.63 2.44
N ALA A 255 2.30 25.11 1.55
CA ALA A 255 0.85 25.02 1.70
C ALA A 255 0.31 23.77 0.98
N LYS A 256 -0.95 23.43 1.23
CA LYS A 256 -1.66 22.38 0.50
C LYS A 256 -1.67 22.63 -1.01
N GLY A 257 -1.62 21.56 -1.79
CA GLY A 257 -1.52 21.56 -3.25
C GLY A 257 -0.11 21.78 -3.82
N LYS A 258 0.94 21.87 -2.98
CA LYS A 258 2.33 22.08 -3.44
C LYS A 258 3.13 20.78 -3.54
N MET A 259 2.74 19.74 -2.80
CA MET A 259 3.43 18.44 -2.78
C MET A 259 2.57 17.35 -3.41
N GLN A 260 3.15 16.17 -3.67
CA GLN A 260 2.36 15.02 -4.11
C GLN A 260 1.33 14.65 -3.04
N LYS A 261 0.12 14.29 -3.45
CA LYS A 261 -1.03 14.10 -2.55
C LYS A 261 -0.74 13.17 -1.37
N ALA A 262 -0.14 12.02 -1.63
CA ALA A 262 0.23 11.06 -0.57
C ALA A 262 1.26 11.62 0.43
N PHE A 263 2.23 12.42 -0.05
CA PHE A 263 3.20 13.11 0.81
C PHE A 263 2.51 14.18 1.67
N GLU A 264 1.67 14.98 1.03
CA GLU A 264 0.98 16.10 1.67
C GLU A 264 0.02 15.63 2.77
N GLU A 265 -0.84 14.66 2.47
CA GLU A 265 -1.82 14.13 3.43
C GLU A 265 -1.14 13.65 4.72
N VAL A 266 0.01 12.96 4.59
CA VAL A 266 0.79 12.53 5.75
C VAL A 266 1.45 13.71 6.44
N ALA A 267 2.16 14.58 5.72
CA ALA A 267 2.88 15.71 6.30
C ALA A 267 1.97 16.66 7.12
N PHE A 268 0.77 16.94 6.62
CA PHE A 268 -0.22 17.76 7.33
C PHE A 268 -0.89 17.05 8.51
N SER A 269 -0.90 15.70 8.52
CA SER A 269 -1.44 14.92 9.63
C SER A 269 -0.48 14.78 10.82
N LEU A 270 0.83 14.96 10.60
CA LEU A 270 1.86 14.85 11.64
C LEU A 270 1.80 16.03 12.61
N LYS A 271 2.09 15.78 13.88
CA LYS A 271 2.40 16.81 14.86
C LYS A 271 3.81 17.37 14.64
N ILE A 272 4.08 18.56 15.16
CA ILE A 272 5.42 19.14 15.11
C ILE A 272 6.40 18.19 15.80
N SER A 273 7.54 17.95 15.16
CA SER A 273 8.59 16.99 15.54
C SER A 273 8.23 15.51 15.41
N GLU A 274 7.05 15.17 14.89
CA GLU A 274 6.65 13.78 14.65
C GLU A 274 7.28 13.21 13.38
N LEU A 275 7.61 11.92 13.42
CA LEU A 275 8.17 11.14 12.33
C LEU A 275 7.12 10.19 11.74
N SER A 276 6.93 10.23 10.41
CA SER A 276 5.97 9.38 9.70
C SER A 276 6.44 7.94 9.54
N GLY A 277 5.54 7.06 9.11
CA GLY A 277 5.88 5.79 8.48
C GLY A 277 6.44 5.96 7.06
N PRO A 278 6.75 4.85 6.36
CA PRO A 278 7.05 4.87 4.94
C PRO A 278 5.86 5.44 4.15
N VAL A 279 6.10 6.44 3.31
CA VAL A 279 5.10 7.09 2.46
C VAL A 279 5.46 6.89 1.00
N PHE A 280 4.60 6.21 0.26
CA PHE A 280 4.81 5.87 -1.14
C PHE A 280 4.32 7.01 -2.03
N THR A 281 5.17 7.44 -2.97
CA THR A 281 4.82 8.44 -3.98
C THR A 281 5.43 8.06 -5.32
N ASN A 282 5.07 8.78 -6.39
CA ASN A 282 5.68 8.56 -7.70
C ASN A 282 7.17 8.88 -7.72
N SER A 283 7.69 9.60 -6.72
CA SER A 283 9.13 9.87 -6.61
C SER A 283 9.90 8.74 -5.94
N GLY A 284 9.24 7.78 -5.28
CA GLY A 284 9.85 6.75 -4.43
C GLY A 284 9.22 6.73 -3.04
N ILE A 285 9.96 6.18 -2.08
CA ILE A 285 9.49 5.99 -0.70
C ILE A 285 10.10 7.07 0.19
N HIS A 286 9.24 7.72 0.99
CA HIS A 286 9.61 8.83 1.84
C HIS A 286 9.49 8.48 3.33
N LEU A 287 10.39 9.04 4.12
CA LEU A 287 10.23 9.22 5.55
C LEU A 287 10.12 10.72 5.83
N ILE A 288 9.05 11.16 6.50
CA ILE A 288 8.70 12.57 6.67
C ILE A 288 8.80 12.95 8.15
N LYS A 289 9.43 14.09 8.44
CA LYS A 289 9.47 14.70 9.78
C LYS A 289 8.88 16.09 9.69
N ARG A 290 7.82 16.39 10.45
CA ARG A 290 7.30 17.76 10.52
C ARG A 290 8.19 18.59 11.43
N THR A 291 8.67 19.72 10.94
CA THR A 291 9.61 20.61 11.67
C THR A 291 8.98 21.95 12.04
N GLY A 292 7.79 22.28 11.55
CA GLY A 292 7.03 23.47 11.93
C GLY A 292 5.75 23.67 11.16
#